data_AF-A0A317SW56-F1
#
_entry.id   AF-A0A317SW56-F1
#
_cell.length_a   1.000
_cell.length_b   1.000
_cell.length_c   1.000
_cell.angle_alpha   90.00
_cell.angle_beta   90.00
_cell.angle_gamma   90.00
#
_symmetry.space_group_name_H-M   'P 1'
#
loop_
_entity.id
_entity.type
_entity.pdbx_description
1 polymer ?
#
loop_
_entity_poly.entity_id
_entity_poly.type
_entity_poly.pdbx_seq_one_letter_code
_entity_poly.pdbx_strand_id
1 'polypeptide(L)'
;MHDSWLSVLKDELVTNEFLGLKRYLKGEKEQGKRVYPPEGDVYSWSRYTPVGSVKVVILGQDPYHGANQAHGLSFSVRPPTRAPPSLKNMYIALQKDYPDFTPPAGGLGLLTPWAERGVLLLNACLTVRASEPNSHAGRGWEKLTQKVIDVVAARRGVVFLAWGKPAEKRVAKIDKRKHAVLLAVHPSPLSASRGFFDCGHFRKANEWLVERYGEGAEINWSLEPVAKKAAVVERRKVEEVDGEEVGDDERNREISRVKKKSRARDSLGEVFDEDEEAAMIEATLAAEESLES
;
A
#
# COMPACT_ATOMS: atom_id res chain seq x y z
N MET A 1 -7.68 -4.94 -7.83
CA MET A 1 -6.38 -5.08 -7.11
C MET A 1 -5.21 -4.72 -8.05
N HIS A 2 -3.94 -4.54 -7.64
CA HIS A 2 -2.82 -4.44 -8.61
C HIS A 2 -2.49 -5.80 -9.26
N ASP A 3 -2.22 -5.84 -10.55
CA ASP A 3 -2.07 -7.08 -11.35
C ASP A 3 -1.03 -8.06 -10.80
N SER A 4 0.15 -7.55 -10.39
CA SER A 4 1.18 -8.40 -9.79
C SER A 4 0.69 -9.16 -8.55
N TRP A 5 -0.19 -8.55 -7.75
CA TRP A 5 -0.82 -9.21 -6.60
C TRP A 5 -1.96 -10.13 -7.03
N LEU A 6 -2.81 -9.68 -7.95
CA LEU A 6 -3.91 -10.49 -8.48
C LEU A 6 -3.38 -11.83 -9.05
N SER A 7 -2.29 -11.79 -9.81
CA SER A 7 -1.69 -12.98 -10.42
C SER A 7 -1.30 -14.08 -9.42
N VAL A 8 -0.89 -13.69 -8.20
CA VAL A 8 -0.43 -14.61 -7.13
C VAL A 8 -1.46 -14.85 -6.04
N LEU A 9 -2.57 -14.09 -6.05
CA LEU A 9 -3.66 -14.21 -5.07
C LEU A 9 -4.97 -14.72 -5.67
N LYS A 10 -5.10 -14.82 -7.00
CA LYS A 10 -6.34 -15.24 -7.67
C LYS A 10 -6.96 -16.52 -7.09
N ASP A 11 -6.14 -17.51 -6.75
CA ASP A 11 -6.62 -18.78 -6.18
C ASP A 11 -7.21 -18.59 -4.77
N GLU A 12 -6.70 -17.61 -4.00
CA GLU A 12 -7.26 -17.24 -2.69
C GLU A 12 -8.59 -16.49 -2.85
N LEU A 13 -8.73 -15.68 -3.89
CA LEU A 13 -9.93 -14.87 -4.17
C LEU A 13 -11.14 -15.69 -4.63
N VAL A 14 -10.93 -16.96 -5.00
CA VAL A 14 -12.01 -17.89 -5.36
C VAL A 14 -12.28 -18.94 -4.29
N THR A 15 -11.67 -18.79 -3.10
CA THR A 15 -11.95 -19.69 -1.98
C THR A 15 -13.32 -19.39 -1.37
N ASN A 16 -13.98 -20.43 -0.85
CA ASN A 16 -15.27 -20.30 -0.16
C ASN A 16 -15.21 -19.29 0.99
N GLU A 17 -14.07 -19.20 1.71
CA GLU A 17 -13.92 -18.23 2.78
C GLU A 17 -13.85 -16.78 2.27
N PHE A 18 -13.18 -16.53 1.15
CA PHE A 18 -13.13 -15.19 0.58
C PHE A 18 -14.46 -14.80 -0.08
N LEU A 19 -15.13 -15.73 -0.77
CA LEU A 19 -16.47 -15.51 -1.31
C LEU A 19 -17.49 -15.26 -0.18
N GLY A 20 -17.39 -16.01 0.93
CA GLY A 20 -18.17 -15.78 2.14
C GLY A 20 -17.95 -14.38 2.74
N LEU A 21 -16.70 -13.91 2.77
CA LEU A 21 -16.37 -12.53 3.15
C LEU A 21 -17.04 -11.51 2.23
N LYS A 22 -17.01 -11.70 0.91
CA LYS A 22 -17.63 -10.78 -0.05
C LYS A 22 -19.15 -10.73 0.13
N ARG A 23 -19.81 -11.88 0.33
CA ARG A 23 -21.24 -11.94 0.68
C ARG A 23 -21.55 -11.20 1.99
N TYR A 24 -20.72 -11.38 3.03
CA TYR A 24 -20.86 -10.65 4.28
C TYR A 24 -20.78 -9.13 4.09
N LEU A 25 -19.80 -8.64 3.33
CA LEU A 25 -19.62 -7.21 3.06
C LEU A 25 -20.76 -6.63 2.20
N LYS A 26 -21.30 -7.42 1.25
CA LYS A 26 -22.49 -7.04 0.49
C LYS A 26 -23.68 -6.86 1.43
N GLY A 27 -23.91 -7.80 2.34
CA GLY A 27 -24.96 -7.70 3.35
C GLY A 27 -24.81 -6.48 4.28
N GLU A 28 -23.57 -6.12 4.67
CA GLU A 28 -23.29 -4.89 5.42
C GLU A 28 -23.79 -3.65 4.68
N LYS A 29 -23.49 -3.56 3.38
CA LYS A 29 -23.89 -2.45 2.51
C LYS A 29 -25.42 -2.39 2.35
N GLU A 30 -26.06 -3.53 2.11
CA GLU A 30 -27.52 -3.65 1.96
C GLU A 30 -28.27 -3.26 3.24
N GLN A 31 -27.68 -3.54 4.41
CA GLN A 31 -28.19 -3.10 5.71
C GLN A 31 -27.91 -1.62 6.01
N GLY A 32 -27.32 -0.88 5.08
CA GLY A 32 -26.98 0.54 5.23
C GLY A 32 -25.85 0.80 6.23
N LYS A 33 -25.03 -0.21 6.55
CA LYS A 33 -23.87 -0.03 7.43
C LYS A 33 -22.81 0.79 6.73
N ARG A 34 -22.27 1.79 7.44
CA ARG A 34 -21.13 2.56 6.93
C ARG A 34 -19.85 1.80 7.22
N VAL A 35 -19.16 1.38 6.17
CA VAL A 35 -17.91 0.63 6.23
C VAL A 35 -16.76 1.50 5.69
N TYR A 36 -15.59 1.39 6.33
CA TYR A 36 -14.35 2.03 5.92
C TYR A 36 -13.26 0.99 5.61
N PRO A 37 -12.29 1.32 4.72
CA PRO A 37 -12.26 2.51 3.87
C PRO A 37 -13.35 2.43 2.77
N PRO A 38 -13.53 3.48 1.93
CA PRO A 38 -14.33 3.37 0.71
C PRO A 38 -13.91 2.15 -0.14
N GLU A 39 -14.84 1.56 -0.89
CA GLU A 39 -14.61 0.28 -1.61
C GLU A 39 -13.37 0.32 -2.51
N GLY A 40 -13.21 1.38 -3.32
CA GLY A 40 -12.05 1.55 -4.19
C GLY A 40 -10.71 1.64 -3.45
N ASP A 41 -10.71 1.96 -2.15
CA ASP A 41 -9.51 2.07 -1.32
C ASP A 41 -9.12 0.78 -0.61
N VAL A 42 -10.00 -0.24 -0.55
CA VAL A 42 -9.77 -1.47 0.25
C VAL A 42 -8.45 -2.16 -0.11
N TYR A 43 -8.08 -2.15 -1.39
CA TYR A 43 -6.85 -2.77 -1.91
C TYR A 43 -5.72 -1.77 -2.23
N SER A 44 -5.77 -0.54 -1.73
CA SER A 44 -4.74 0.49 -1.99
C SER A 44 -3.32 0.00 -1.67
N TRP A 45 -3.13 -0.79 -0.60
CA TRP A 45 -1.84 -1.40 -0.26
C TRP A 45 -1.19 -2.15 -1.43
N SER A 46 -2.00 -2.83 -2.26
CA SER A 46 -1.50 -3.62 -3.40
C SER A 46 -1.03 -2.72 -4.53
N ARG A 47 -1.71 -1.59 -4.74
CA ARG A 47 -1.43 -0.63 -5.82
C ARG A 47 -0.22 0.23 -5.52
N TYR A 48 -0.05 0.66 -4.27
CA TYR A 48 1.12 1.45 -3.88
C TYR A 48 2.38 0.61 -3.73
N THR A 49 2.26 -0.67 -3.40
CA THR A 49 3.42 -1.56 -3.24
C THR A 49 3.21 -2.87 -4.00
N PRO A 50 3.45 -2.90 -5.32
CA PRO A 50 3.44 -4.13 -6.12
C PRO A 50 4.34 -5.23 -5.55
N VAL A 51 4.03 -6.51 -5.82
CA VAL A 51 4.75 -7.67 -5.23
C VAL A 51 6.27 -7.52 -5.30
N GLY A 52 6.81 -7.15 -6.46
CA GLY A 52 8.25 -7.04 -6.69
C GLY A 52 8.93 -5.91 -5.93
N SER A 53 8.22 -4.83 -5.59
CA SER A 53 8.80 -3.65 -4.94
C SER A 53 8.84 -3.73 -3.41
N VAL A 54 8.19 -4.74 -2.81
CA VAL A 54 8.18 -4.91 -1.35
C VAL A 54 9.61 -5.11 -0.82
N LYS A 55 10.05 -4.17 0.02
CA LYS A 55 11.31 -4.18 0.78
C LYS A 55 11.06 -4.33 2.29
N VAL A 56 10.01 -3.68 2.79
CA VAL A 56 9.60 -3.70 4.20
C VAL A 56 8.11 -4.00 4.29
N VAL A 57 7.68 -4.77 5.28
CA VAL A 57 6.27 -5.00 5.63
C VAL A 57 6.00 -4.46 7.02
N ILE A 58 4.98 -3.63 7.16
CA ILE A 58 4.49 -3.15 8.46
C ILE A 58 3.06 -3.66 8.63
N LEU A 59 2.81 -4.35 9.74
CA LEU A 59 1.52 -4.99 10.01
C LEU A 59 0.65 -4.15 10.95
N GLY A 60 -0.54 -3.79 10.49
CA GLY A 60 -1.61 -3.23 11.31
C GLY A 60 -2.69 -4.25 11.66
N GLN A 61 -3.69 -3.81 12.42
CA GLN A 61 -4.79 -4.65 12.89
C GLN A 61 -6.02 -4.49 11.97
N ASP A 62 -6.72 -3.37 12.08
CA ASP A 62 -7.87 -2.99 11.26
C ASP A 62 -7.72 -1.54 10.76
N PRO A 63 -8.51 -1.10 9.77
CA PRO A 63 -8.49 0.28 9.32
C PRO A 63 -8.97 1.24 10.43
N TYR A 64 -8.61 2.51 10.31
CA TYR A 64 -9.26 3.54 11.13
C TYR A 64 -10.76 3.60 10.84
N HIS A 65 -11.55 3.62 11.91
CA HIS A 65 -13.02 3.55 11.86
C HIS A 65 -13.72 4.93 11.87
N GLY A 66 -12.97 6.03 11.82
CA GLY A 66 -13.52 7.38 11.71
C GLY A 66 -13.68 7.83 10.26
N ALA A 67 -14.59 8.79 10.05
CA ALA A 67 -14.83 9.38 8.74
C ALA A 67 -13.56 10.00 8.14
N ASN A 68 -13.32 9.73 6.86
CA ASN A 68 -12.17 10.25 6.10
C ASN A 68 -10.79 9.98 6.75
N GLN A 69 -10.67 8.87 7.49
CA GLN A 69 -9.40 8.44 8.08
C GLN A 69 -8.73 7.37 7.20
N ALA A 70 -9.33 6.17 7.14
CA ALA A 70 -8.74 5.05 6.42
C ALA A 70 -8.77 5.22 4.89
N HIS A 71 -7.71 4.75 4.24
CA HIS A 71 -7.58 4.72 2.77
C HIS A 71 -6.82 3.49 2.25
N GLY A 72 -6.87 2.39 3.02
CA GLY A 72 -6.31 1.10 2.62
C GLY A 72 -4.82 0.90 2.91
N LEU A 73 -4.19 1.79 3.69
CA LEU A 73 -2.82 1.63 4.18
C LEU A 73 -2.82 1.61 5.72
N SER A 74 -2.19 0.60 6.33
CA SER A 74 -2.07 0.52 7.80
C SER A 74 -1.40 1.77 8.38
N PHE A 75 -1.85 2.24 9.54
CA PHE A 75 -1.36 3.44 10.25
C PHE A 75 -1.53 4.78 9.51
N SER A 76 -1.87 4.79 8.23
CA SER A 76 -2.00 6.04 7.46
C SER A 76 -3.39 6.63 7.51
N VAL A 77 -3.47 7.97 7.51
CA VAL A 77 -4.71 8.73 7.37
C VAL A 77 -4.65 9.74 6.22
N ARG A 78 -5.78 9.99 5.56
CA ARG A 78 -5.88 11.03 4.53
C ARG A 78 -5.85 12.44 5.13
N PRO A 79 -5.19 13.42 4.48
CA PRO A 79 -5.42 14.83 4.80
C PRO A 79 -6.92 15.18 4.66
N PRO A 80 -7.45 16.11 5.47
CA PRO A 80 -6.76 16.91 6.48
C PRO A 80 -6.67 16.22 7.87
N THR A 81 -6.97 14.93 7.97
CA THR A 81 -6.96 14.21 9.27
C THR A 81 -5.56 14.22 9.87
N ARG A 82 -5.46 14.65 11.13
CA ARG A 82 -4.20 14.63 11.89
C ARG A 82 -3.78 13.19 12.22
N ALA A 83 -2.48 12.96 12.31
CA ALA A 83 -1.88 11.70 12.72
C ALA A 83 -2.52 11.18 14.03
N PRO A 84 -3.08 9.96 14.04
CA PRO A 84 -3.61 9.36 15.24
C PRO A 84 -2.51 9.07 16.28
N PRO A 85 -2.85 8.79 17.55
CA PRO A 85 -1.85 8.63 18.62
C PRO A 85 -0.76 7.59 18.32
N SER A 86 -1.12 6.44 17.74
CA SER A 86 -0.14 5.43 17.33
C SER A 86 0.84 5.96 16.27
N LEU A 87 0.36 6.71 15.29
CA LEU A 87 1.23 7.28 14.25
C LEU A 87 2.14 8.38 14.80
N LYS A 88 1.65 9.20 15.73
CA LYS A 88 2.51 10.16 16.45
C LYS A 88 3.64 9.46 17.19
N ASN A 89 3.35 8.32 17.82
CA ASN A 89 4.38 7.53 18.49
C ASN A 89 5.39 6.91 17.51
N MET A 90 4.94 6.51 16.30
CA MET A 90 5.84 6.10 15.22
C MET A 90 6.78 7.25 14.82
N TYR A 91 6.27 8.49 14.73
CA TYR A 91 7.12 9.65 14.45
C TYR A 91 8.16 9.91 15.54
N ILE A 92 7.80 9.74 16.83
CA ILE A 92 8.75 9.87 17.95
C ILE A 92 9.85 8.81 17.86
N ALA A 93 9.48 7.55 17.61
CA ALA A 93 10.46 6.47 17.44
C ALA A 93 11.35 6.69 16.20
N LEU A 94 10.77 7.18 15.11
CA LEU A 94 11.51 7.49 13.89
C LEU A 94 12.49 8.65 14.09
N GLN A 95 12.11 9.69 14.82
CA GLN A 95 13.00 10.82 15.15
C GLN A 95 14.15 10.41 16.08
N LYS A 96 13.94 9.41 16.95
CA LYS A 96 15.05 8.80 17.73
C LYS A 96 16.02 8.04 16.84
N ASP A 97 15.52 7.43 15.76
CA ASP A 97 16.36 6.71 14.80
C ASP A 97 17.09 7.63 13.83
N TYR A 98 16.43 8.72 13.42
CA TYR A 98 16.90 9.72 12.47
C TYR A 98 16.60 11.13 13.05
N PRO A 99 17.53 11.75 13.80
CA PRO A 99 17.29 13.04 14.47
C PRO A 99 16.92 14.20 13.52
N ASP A 100 17.28 14.07 12.25
CA ASP A 100 16.96 14.98 11.14
C ASP A 100 15.54 14.77 10.57
N PHE A 101 14.86 13.68 10.91
CA PHE A 101 13.47 13.48 10.53
C PHE A 101 12.56 14.55 11.16
N THR A 102 11.75 15.16 10.31
CA THR A 102 10.70 16.10 10.72
C THR A 102 9.32 15.57 10.35
N PRO A 103 8.38 15.48 11.32
CA PRO A 103 7.00 15.14 11.01
C PRO A 103 6.38 16.16 10.05
N PRO A 104 5.40 15.77 9.21
CA PRO A 104 4.74 16.69 8.30
C PRO A 104 4.10 17.87 9.02
N ALA A 105 4.18 19.05 8.42
CA ALA A 105 3.51 20.24 8.92
C ALA A 105 2.02 19.99 9.14
N GLY A 106 1.44 20.65 10.15
CA GLY A 106 0.03 20.46 10.53
C GLY A 106 -0.28 19.12 11.20
N GLY A 107 0.74 18.27 11.44
CA GLY A 107 0.60 16.98 12.10
C GLY A 107 -0.16 15.96 11.25
N LEU A 108 0.04 15.96 9.94
CA LEU A 108 -0.61 15.04 9.00
C LEU A 108 -0.06 13.61 9.10
N GLY A 109 -0.84 12.65 8.59
CA GLY A 109 -0.57 11.22 8.73
C GLY A 109 -0.57 10.40 7.43
N LEU A 110 -0.29 11.03 6.29
CA LEU A 110 -0.28 10.34 5.00
C LEU A 110 1.05 9.61 4.77
N LEU A 111 1.02 8.29 4.67
CA LEU A 111 2.20 7.41 4.53
C LEU A 111 2.36 6.84 3.12
N THR A 112 1.60 7.38 2.15
CA THR A 112 1.77 7.03 0.73
C THR A 112 3.23 7.10 0.27
N PRO A 113 4.05 8.11 0.65
CA PRO A 113 5.46 8.14 0.28
C PRO A 113 6.26 6.91 0.72
N TRP A 114 5.93 6.30 1.87
CA TRP A 114 6.58 5.06 2.31
C TRP A 114 6.15 3.88 1.45
N ALA A 115 4.85 3.79 1.13
CA ALA A 115 4.31 2.70 0.32
C ALA A 115 4.92 2.69 -1.09
N GLU A 116 5.05 3.86 -1.72
CA GLU A 116 5.72 4.06 -3.02
C GLU A 116 7.21 3.69 -2.99
N ARG A 117 7.85 3.71 -1.81
CA ARG A 117 9.26 3.34 -1.60
C ARG A 117 9.47 1.86 -1.24
N GLY A 118 8.42 1.05 -1.34
CA GLY A 118 8.51 -0.40 -1.10
C GLY A 118 8.10 -0.84 0.31
N VAL A 119 7.42 0.03 1.08
CA VAL A 119 6.87 -0.34 2.39
C VAL A 119 5.44 -0.82 2.26
N LEU A 120 5.23 -2.13 2.33
CA LEU A 120 3.90 -2.72 2.34
C LEU A 120 3.21 -2.44 3.68
N LEU A 121 2.25 -1.52 3.69
CA LEU A 121 1.44 -1.11 4.85
C LEU A 121 0.13 -1.93 4.91
N LEU A 122 0.17 -3.09 5.56
CA LEU A 122 -0.90 -4.09 5.48
C LEU A 122 -1.62 -4.29 6.82
N ASN A 123 -2.93 -4.05 6.86
CA ASN A 123 -3.76 -4.44 8.01
C ASN A 123 -4.12 -5.94 7.95
N ALA A 124 -4.42 -6.55 9.10
CA ALA A 124 -4.97 -7.91 9.15
C ALA A 124 -6.42 -7.97 8.66
N CYS A 125 -7.23 -6.99 9.04
CA CYS A 125 -8.55 -6.73 8.48
C CYS A 125 -8.47 -5.54 7.51
N LEU A 126 -9.11 -5.66 6.33
CA LEU A 126 -9.06 -4.58 5.33
C LEU A 126 -10.29 -3.66 5.34
N THR A 127 -11.31 -3.98 6.13
CA THR A 127 -12.50 -3.15 6.33
C THR A 127 -12.92 -3.12 7.80
N VAL A 128 -13.70 -2.12 8.18
CA VAL A 128 -14.27 -1.94 9.52
C VAL A 128 -15.54 -1.11 9.42
N ARG A 129 -16.55 -1.36 10.26
CA ARG A 129 -17.70 -0.45 10.41
C ARG A 129 -17.29 0.85 11.08
N ALA A 130 -17.98 1.93 10.74
CA ALA A 130 -17.79 3.23 11.35
C ALA A 130 -17.96 3.14 12.87
N SER A 131 -16.99 3.68 13.62
CA SER A 131 -16.99 3.71 15.09
C SER A 131 -17.04 2.35 15.82
N GLU A 132 -16.88 1.23 15.12
CA GLU A 132 -16.88 -0.12 15.71
C GLU A 132 -15.55 -0.83 15.39
N PRO A 133 -14.47 -0.57 16.14
CA PRO A 133 -13.18 -1.23 15.92
C PRO A 133 -13.34 -2.77 16.00
N ASN A 134 -12.62 -3.50 15.15
CA ASN A 134 -12.69 -4.96 15.02
C ASN A 134 -14.05 -5.55 14.60
N SER A 135 -15.02 -4.74 14.17
CA SER A 135 -16.35 -5.23 13.74
C SER A 135 -16.30 -6.29 12.62
N HIS A 136 -15.24 -6.28 11.79
CA HIS A 136 -15.03 -7.24 10.70
C HIS A 136 -13.94 -8.29 11.00
N ALA A 137 -13.46 -8.36 12.25
CA ALA A 137 -12.51 -9.39 12.66
C ALA A 137 -13.11 -10.79 12.53
N GLY A 138 -12.31 -11.74 12.07
CA GLY A 138 -12.72 -13.14 11.88
C GLY A 138 -13.71 -13.36 10.73
N ARG A 139 -13.93 -12.37 9.87
CA ARG A 139 -14.85 -12.47 8.72
C ARG A 139 -14.19 -12.99 7.44
N GLY A 140 -12.87 -13.18 7.43
CA GLY A 140 -12.13 -13.78 6.32
C GLY A 140 -10.93 -12.96 5.81
N TRP A 141 -10.83 -11.68 6.19
CA TRP A 141 -9.71 -10.82 5.77
C TRP A 141 -8.36 -11.34 6.23
N GLU A 142 -8.30 -11.92 7.43
CA GLU A 142 -7.07 -12.41 8.01
C GLU A 142 -6.44 -13.54 7.19
N LYS A 143 -7.28 -14.37 6.54
CA LYS A 143 -6.82 -15.45 5.66
C LYS A 143 -6.17 -14.88 4.40
N LEU A 144 -6.86 -13.97 3.71
CA LEU A 144 -6.30 -13.28 2.53
C LEU A 144 -5.00 -12.55 2.88
N THR A 145 -5.01 -11.75 3.94
CA THR A 145 -3.83 -10.95 4.28
C THR A 145 -2.69 -11.83 4.84
N GLN A 146 -2.99 -13.02 5.39
CA GLN A 146 -1.95 -13.99 5.72
C GLN A 146 -1.34 -14.57 4.45
N LYS A 147 -2.15 -14.89 3.44
CA LYS A 147 -1.65 -15.29 2.12
C LYS A 147 -0.73 -14.24 1.51
N VAL A 148 -1.05 -12.95 1.66
CA VAL A 148 -0.16 -11.84 1.25
C VAL A 148 1.20 -11.93 1.96
N ILE A 149 1.22 -12.13 3.27
CA ILE A 149 2.46 -12.32 4.05
C ILE A 149 3.24 -13.53 3.54
N ASP A 150 2.55 -14.65 3.29
CA ASP A 150 3.17 -15.90 2.83
C ASP A 150 3.79 -15.74 1.43
N VAL A 151 3.14 -15.01 0.52
CA VAL A 151 3.69 -14.64 -0.80
C VAL A 151 4.98 -13.82 -0.66
N VAL A 152 5.00 -12.85 0.26
CA VAL A 152 6.21 -12.06 0.52
C VAL A 152 7.30 -12.92 1.16
N ALA A 153 6.94 -13.80 2.10
CA ALA A 153 7.87 -14.70 2.80
C ALA A 153 8.41 -15.83 1.92
N ALA A 154 7.76 -16.13 0.79
CA ALA A 154 8.30 -17.05 -0.21
C ALA A 154 9.51 -16.45 -0.97
N ARG A 155 9.62 -15.11 -1.00
CA ARG A 155 10.78 -14.39 -1.56
C ARG A 155 11.93 -14.38 -0.54
N ARG A 156 12.96 -13.58 -0.78
CA ARG A 156 14.07 -13.38 0.17
C ARG A 156 14.32 -11.90 0.34
N GLY A 157 14.90 -11.56 1.48
CA GLY A 157 15.48 -10.23 1.66
C GLY A 157 14.45 -9.13 1.87
N VAL A 158 13.44 -9.40 2.70
CA VAL A 158 12.40 -8.44 3.11
C VAL A 158 12.49 -8.27 4.63
N VAL A 159 12.25 -7.04 5.11
CA VAL A 159 12.16 -6.74 6.55
C VAL A 159 10.69 -6.77 6.98
N PHE A 160 10.36 -7.48 8.07
CA PHE A 160 9.05 -7.50 8.69
C PHE A 160 9.08 -6.76 10.02
N LEU A 161 8.32 -5.66 10.12
CA LEU A 161 8.09 -4.91 11.36
C LEU A 161 6.76 -5.36 11.96
N ALA A 162 6.83 -6.16 13.02
CA ALA A 162 5.66 -6.68 13.71
C ALA A 162 5.57 -6.09 15.11
N TRP A 163 4.61 -5.17 15.29
CA TRP A 163 4.43 -4.43 16.53
C TRP A 163 3.19 -4.92 17.29
N GLY A 164 3.42 -5.47 18.49
CA GLY A 164 2.40 -6.06 19.33
C GLY A 164 2.13 -7.54 19.03
N LYS A 165 1.51 -8.23 20.00
CA LYS A 165 1.26 -9.67 19.95
C LYS A 165 0.44 -10.13 18.73
N PRO A 166 -0.59 -9.40 18.25
CA PRO A 166 -1.31 -9.80 17.05
C PRO A 166 -0.39 -9.86 15.83
N ALA A 167 0.43 -8.84 15.58
CA ALA A 167 1.37 -8.82 14.46
C ALA A 167 2.47 -9.88 14.61
N GLU A 168 3.02 -10.06 15.82
CA GLU A 168 4.03 -11.08 16.13
C GLU A 168 3.58 -12.49 15.73
N LYS A 169 2.32 -12.85 16.03
CA LYS A 169 1.76 -14.16 15.66
C LYS A 169 1.75 -14.40 14.15
N ARG A 170 1.52 -13.36 13.35
CA ARG A 170 1.43 -13.46 11.88
C ARG A 170 2.77 -13.69 11.19
N VAL A 171 3.86 -13.28 11.84
CA VAL A 171 5.23 -13.44 11.34
C VAL A 171 5.98 -14.60 11.98
N ALA A 172 5.32 -15.37 12.88
CA ALA A 172 5.97 -16.41 13.67
C ALA A 172 6.61 -17.52 12.83
N LYS A 173 6.08 -17.80 11.64
CA LYS A 173 6.58 -18.84 10.72
C LYS A 173 7.60 -18.32 9.70
N ILE A 174 7.93 -17.03 9.71
CA ILE A 174 8.86 -16.45 8.73
C ILE A 174 10.28 -16.91 9.02
N ASP A 175 10.98 -17.36 7.97
CA ASP A 175 12.38 -17.78 8.05
C ASP A 175 13.31 -16.57 8.26
N LYS A 176 13.81 -16.44 9.49
CA LYS A 176 14.72 -15.36 9.91
C LYS A 176 16.11 -15.40 9.25
N ARG A 177 16.44 -16.47 8.51
CA ARG A 177 17.67 -16.53 7.68
C ARG A 177 17.46 -15.86 6.33
N LYS A 178 16.22 -15.84 5.83
CA LYS A 178 15.85 -15.20 4.56
C LYS A 178 15.42 -13.74 4.75
N HIS A 179 14.89 -13.40 5.92
CA HIS A 179 14.25 -12.13 6.22
C HIS A 179 14.70 -11.57 7.56
N ALA A 180 14.68 -10.25 7.72
CA ALA A 180 14.72 -9.64 9.05
C ALA A 180 13.32 -9.61 9.64
N VAL A 181 13.15 -10.10 10.87
CA VAL A 181 11.89 -10.02 11.61
C VAL A 181 12.14 -9.24 12.89
N LEU A 182 11.65 -8.00 12.93
CA LEU A 182 11.85 -7.07 14.04
C LEU A 182 10.56 -6.96 14.86
N LEU A 183 10.64 -7.34 16.13
CA LEU A 183 9.51 -7.43 17.05
C LEU A 183 9.60 -6.34 18.12
N ALA A 184 8.50 -5.63 18.38
CA ALA A 184 8.38 -4.69 19.49
C ALA A 184 6.96 -4.65 20.04
N VAL A 185 6.75 -3.95 21.16
CA VAL A 185 5.40 -3.60 21.64
C VAL A 185 4.70 -2.67 20.63
N HIS A 186 3.37 -2.61 20.66
CA HIS A 186 2.60 -1.80 19.71
C HIS A 186 2.85 -0.28 19.93
N PRO A 187 2.82 0.58 18.89
CA PRO A 187 2.92 2.04 19.02
C PRO A 187 1.75 2.72 19.74
N SER A 188 0.73 1.98 20.17
CA SER A 188 -0.41 2.56 20.89
C SER A 188 0.06 3.22 22.20
N PRO A 189 -0.58 4.32 22.65
CA PRO A 189 -0.30 4.90 23.97
C PRO A 189 -0.32 3.89 25.13
N LEU A 190 -1.13 2.83 25.01
CA LEU A 190 -1.24 1.75 26.01
C LEU A 190 0.02 0.86 26.11
N SER A 191 0.95 0.97 25.18
CA SER A 191 2.11 0.09 25.10
C SER A 191 3.41 0.76 24.69
N ALA A 192 3.39 1.93 24.07
CA ALA A 192 4.57 2.51 23.45
C ALA A 192 5.73 2.75 24.44
N SER A 193 5.42 3.17 25.68
CA SER A 193 6.41 3.36 26.75
C SER A 193 7.09 2.08 27.23
N ARG A 194 6.55 0.89 26.90
CA ARG A 194 7.13 -0.41 27.25
C ARG A 194 8.23 -0.86 26.28
N GLY A 195 8.75 0.04 25.44
CA GLY A 195 9.91 -0.22 24.58
C GLY A 195 9.69 0.01 23.08
N PHE A 196 8.57 0.58 22.64
CA PHE A 196 8.40 0.93 21.22
C PHE A 196 9.32 2.09 20.82
N PHE A 197 9.41 3.13 21.66
CA PHE A 197 10.18 4.32 21.34
C PHE A 197 11.68 4.05 21.16
N ASP A 198 12.21 3.02 21.81
CA ASP A 198 13.64 2.70 21.81
C ASP A 198 13.94 1.42 21.01
N CYS A 199 12.98 0.91 20.23
CA CYS A 199 13.14 -0.35 19.50
C CYS A 199 14.18 -0.26 18.37
N GLY A 200 14.39 0.92 17.80
CA GLY A 200 15.33 1.17 16.72
C GLY A 200 14.97 0.55 15.38
N HIS A 201 13.68 0.24 15.15
CA HIS A 201 13.26 -0.58 14.00
C HIS A 201 13.47 0.10 12.65
N PHE A 202 13.33 1.42 12.55
CA PHE A 202 13.49 2.11 11.27
C PHE A 202 14.96 2.16 10.84
N ARG A 203 15.87 2.35 11.81
CA ARG A 203 17.31 2.25 11.59
C ARG A 203 17.74 0.82 11.28
N LYS A 204 17.36 -0.15 12.12
CA LYS A 204 17.68 -1.58 11.92
C LYS A 204 17.17 -2.13 10.59
N ALA A 205 16.00 -1.67 10.13
CA ALA A 205 15.47 -2.05 8.83
C ALA A 205 16.41 -1.59 7.69
N ASN A 206 16.86 -0.35 7.73
CA ASN A 206 17.77 0.20 6.72
C ASN A 206 19.15 -0.42 6.81
N GLU A 207 19.73 -0.56 8.01
CA GLU A 207 21.01 -1.24 8.24
C GLU A 207 21.01 -2.63 7.59
N TRP A 208 19.94 -3.41 7.82
CA TRP A 208 19.83 -4.75 7.25
C TRP A 208 19.62 -4.76 5.72
N LEU A 209 18.86 -3.80 5.18
CA LEU A 209 18.68 -3.66 3.73
C LEU A 209 20.00 -3.31 3.05
N VAL A 210 20.77 -2.38 3.62
CA VAL A 210 22.08 -1.97 3.12
C VAL A 210 23.09 -3.10 3.24
N GLU A 211 23.15 -3.80 4.38
CA GLU A 211 24.02 -4.97 4.55
C GLU A 211 23.74 -6.04 3.47
N ARG A 212 22.49 -6.23 3.11
CA ARG A 212 22.07 -7.28 2.18
C ARG A 212 22.24 -6.91 0.71
N TYR A 213 22.02 -5.65 0.35
CA TYR A 213 21.87 -5.21 -1.05
C TYR A 213 22.78 -4.04 -1.45
N GLY A 214 23.56 -3.50 -0.52
CA GLY A 214 24.42 -2.34 -0.72
C GLY A 214 23.70 -1.01 -0.51
N GLU A 215 24.48 0.07 -0.58
CA GLU A 215 24.00 1.45 -0.45
C GLU A 215 22.93 1.78 -1.51
N GLY A 216 21.89 2.52 -1.11
CA GLY A 216 20.73 2.86 -1.94
C GLY A 216 19.57 1.86 -1.83
N ALA A 217 19.75 0.75 -1.12
CA ALA A 217 18.68 -0.23 -0.87
C ALA A 217 17.71 0.20 0.24
N GLU A 218 18.14 1.12 1.11
CA GLU A 218 17.40 1.63 2.25
C GLU A 218 16.05 2.27 1.88
N ILE A 219 15.19 2.40 2.90
CA ILE A 219 13.96 3.19 2.80
C ILE A 219 14.28 4.62 3.25
N ASN A 220 14.01 5.58 2.37
CA ASN A 220 13.87 6.96 2.80
C ASN A 220 12.57 7.09 3.60
N TRP A 221 12.67 7.30 4.91
CA TRP A 221 11.53 7.43 5.83
C TRP A 221 10.93 8.85 5.89
N SER A 222 11.42 9.79 5.07
CA SER A 222 10.78 11.11 4.91
C SER A 222 9.34 10.97 4.40
N LEU A 223 8.48 11.91 4.78
CA LEU A 223 7.09 11.96 4.31
C LEU A 223 6.87 13.02 3.22
N GLU A 224 7.96 13.60 2.72
CA GLU A 224 7.91 14.42 1.52
C GLU A 224 7.52 13.54 0.31
N PRO A 225 6.64 14.03 -0.57
CA PRO A 225 6.30 13.32 -1.79
C PRO A 225 7.55 13.00 -2.60
N VAL A 226 7.54 11.87 -3.31
CA VAL A 226 8.56 11.64 -4.34
C VAL A 226 8.39 12.73 -5.38
N ALA A 227 9.42 13.55 -5.59
CA ALA A 227 9.43 14.52 -6.67
C ALA A 227 9.18 13.73 -7.97
N LYS A 228 8.00 13.90 -8.57
CA LYS A 228 7.75 13.38 -9.91
C LYS A 228 8.81 14.01 -10.78
N LYS A 229 9.71 13.22 -11.38
CA LYS A 229 10.62 13.72 -12.42
C LYS A 229 9.71 14.33 -13.48
N ALA A 230 9.58 15.66 -13.46
CA ALA A 230 9.02 16.38 -14.58
C ALA A 230 9.87 15.96 -15.77
N ALA A 231 9.22 15.46 -16.82
CA ALA A 231 9.90 15.22 -18.08
C ALA A 231 10.59 16.54 -18.45
N VAL A 232 11.92 16.56 -18.31
CA VAL A 232 12.74 17.69 -18.75
C VAL A 232 12.63 17.66 -20.27
N VAL A 233 11.67 18.39 -20.81
CA VAL A 233 11.70 18.81 -22.19
C VAL A 233 12.82 19.82 -22.26
N GLU A 234 14.01 19.30 -22.55
CA GLU A 234 15.22 20.06 -22.77
C GLU A 234 14.95 20.99 -23.96
N ARG A 235 14.56 22.24 -23.68
CA ARG A 235 14.55 23.30 -24.68
C ARG A 235 16.01 23.61 -24.99
N ARG A 236 16.57 22.94 -26.00
CA ARG A 236 17.77 23.41 -26.67
C ARG A 236 17.48 24.83 -27.16
N LYS A 237 18.23 25.79 -26.63
CA LYS A 237 18.40 27.11 -27.26
C LYS A 237 18.93 26.83 -28.66
N VAL A 238 18.12 27.10 -29.68
CA VAL A 238 18.61 27.28 -31.04
C VAL A 238 18.97 28.75 -31.15
N GLU A 239 20.24 29.01 -31.41
CA GLU A 239 20.76 30.32 -31.76
C GLU A 239 20.07 30.80 -33.04
N GLU A 240 19.63 32.06 -33.04
CA GLU A 240 19.08 32.73 -34.22
C GLU A 240 20.15 32.77 -35.32
N VAL A 241 19.84 32.13 -36.44
CA VAL A 241 20.44 32.45 -37.74
C VAL A 241 19.29 32.65 -38.71
N ASP A 242 19.25 33.85 -39.29
CA ASP A 242 18.28 34.33 -40.27
C ASP A 242 18.17 33.41 -41.49
N GLY A 243 16.94 33.31 -42.04
CA GLY A 243 16.74 33.02 -43.45
C GLY A 243 15.77 31.90 -43.79
N GLU A 244 14.67 32.32 -44.44
CA GLU A 244 13.83 31.60 -45.40
C GLU A 244 12.67 30.71 -44.90
N GLU A 245 11.47 31.11 -45.37
CA GLU A 245 10.15 30.52 -45.17
C GLU A 245 10.07 29.10 -45.74
N VAL A 246 9.66 28.13 -44.91
CA VAL A 246 9.12 26.85 -45.38
C VAL A 246 7.88 26.48 -44.56
N GLY A 247 6.80 26.19 -45.28
CA GLY A 247 5.40 26.21 -44.83
C GLY A 247 5.01 25.31 -43.66
N ASP A 248 3.99 25.79 -42.94
CA ASP A 248 3.42 25.32 -41.67
C ASP A 248 2.86 23.87 -41.63
N ASP A 249 2.99 23.09 -42.70
CA ASP A 249 2.27 21.81 -42.82
C ASP A 249 3.09 20.60 -42.32
N GLU A 250 4.42 20.71 -42.27
CA GLU A 250 5.30 19.60 -41.84
C GLU A 250 5.56 19.60 -40.32
N ARG A 251 5.65 20.78 -39.71
CA ARG A 251 5.82 20.97 -38.25
C ARG A 251 4.60 20.47 -37.45
N ASN A 252 3.40 20.66 -37.99
CA ASN A 252 2.16 20.14 -37.38
C ASN A 252 2.03 18.61 -37.50
N ARG A 253 2.57 18.01 -38.57
CA ARG A 253 2.58 16.55 -38.73
C ARG A 253 3.50 15.88 -37.71
N GLU A 254 4.64 16.48 -37.41
CA GLU A 254 5.59 15.93 -36.43
C GLU A 254 5.07 16.05 -34.98
N ILE A 255 4.46 17.18 -34.62
CA ILE A 255 3.77 17.37 -33.32
C ILE A 255 2.60 16.39 -33.17
N SER A 256 1.84 16.14 -34.24
CA SER A 256 0.74 15.17 -34.22
C SER A 256 1.25 13.73 -34.04
N ARG A 257 2.41 13.38 -34.63
CA ARG A 257 3.05 12.05 -34.47
C ARG A 257 3.58 11.83 -33.06
N VAL A 258 4.18 12.84 -32.45
CA VAL A 258 4.66 12.79 -31.05
C VAL A 258 3.47 12.70 -30.08
N LYS A 259 2.39 13.46 -30.30
CA LYS A 259 1.14 13.32 -29.53
C LYS A 259 0.46 11.95 -29.72
N LYS A 260 0.53 11.36 -30.92
CA LYS A 260 -0.01 10.01 -31.16
C LYS A 260 0.84 8.93 -30.48
N LYS A 261 2.17 9.08 -30.45
CA LYS A 261 3.08 8.18 -29.71
C LYS A 261 2.98 8.32 -28.20
N SER A 262 2.70 9.51 -27.66
CA SER A 262 2.43 9.68 -26.22
C SER A 262 1.08 9.08 -25.84
N ARG A 263 0.04 9.27 -26.68
CA ARG A 263 -1.29 8.70 -26.46
C ARG A 263 -1.35 7.18 -26.63
N ALA A 264 -0.48 6.60 -27.47
CA ALA A 264 -0.31 5.15 -27.62
C ALA A 264 0.59 4.52 -26.53
N ARG A 265 1.39 5.32 -25.80
CA ARG A 265 2.14 4.85 -24.62
C ARG A 265 1.30 4.93 -23.34
N ASP A 266 0.36 5.86 -23.26
CA ASP A 266 -0.67 5.89 -22.19
C ASP A 266 -1.70 4.75 -22.33
N SER A 267 -1.80 4.09 -23.48
CA SER A 267 -2.73 2.98 -23.73
C SER A 267 -2.09 1.59 -23.58
N LEU A 268 -0.96 1.46 -22.90
CA LEU A 268 -0.29 0.18 -22.64
C LEU A 268 -0.18 -0.19 -21.14
N GLY A 269 -0.98 0.48 -20.32
CA GLY A 269 -1.51 -0.08 -19.10
C GLY A 269 -2.99 -0.35 -19.32
N GLU A 270 -3.33 -1.48 -19.93
CA GLU A 270 -4.68 -2.03 -19.77
C GLU A 270 -4.81 -2.36 -18.28
N VAL A 271 -5.38 -1.42 -17.55
CA VAL A 271 -5.89 -1.62 -16.20
C VAL A 271 -6.97 -2.68 -16.35
N PHE A 272 -6.74 -3.88 -15.81
CA PHE A 272 -7.81 -4.86 -15.66
C PHE A 272 -8.91 -4.21 -14.85
N ASP A 273 -10.09 -4.12 -15.45
CA ASP A 273 -11.20 -3.31 -14.95
C ASP A 273 -11.66 -3.88 -13.60
N GLU A 274 -12.02 -3.03 -12.63
CA GLU A 274 -12.63 -3.51 -11.38
C GLU A 274 -13.89 -4.33 -11.69
N ASP A 275 -14.50 -4.07 -12.85
CA ASP A 275 -15.59 -4.82 -13.46
C ASP A 275 -15.21 -6.28 -13.81
N GLU A 276 -13.97 -6.62 -14.15
CA GLU A 276 -13.58 -8.01 -14.44
C GLU A 276 -13.33 -8.83 -13.16
N GLU A 277 -12.75 -8.22 -12.11
CA GLU A 277 -12.65 -8.86 -10.78
C GLU A 277 -14.05 -9.04 -10.18
N ALA A 278 -14.91 -8.01 -10.30
CA ALA A 278 -16.31 -8.10 -9.90
C ALA A 278 -17.08 -9.14 -10.72
N ALA A 279 -16.92 -9.17 -12.05
CA ALA A 279 -17.58 -10.14 -12.92
C ALA A 279 -17.12 -11.57 -12.67
N MET A 280 -15.83 -11.80 -12.41
CA MET A 280 -15.33 -13.13 -12.02
C MET A 280 -15.94 -13.59 -10.69
N ILE A 281 -16.02 -12.70 -9.70
CA ILE A 281 -16.61 -13.00 -8.40
C ILE A 281 -18.12 -13.22 -8.54
N GLU A 282 -18.85 -12.37 -9.27
CA GLU A 282 -20.28 -12.53 -9.52
C GLU A 282 -20.59 -13.80 -10.31
N ALA A 283 -19.83 -14.11 -11.35
CA ALA A 283 -19.99 -15.34 -12.12
C ALA A 283 -19.76 -16.58 -11.26
N THR A 284 -18.78 -16.55 -10.35
CA THR A 284 -18.51 -17.65 -9.42
C THR A 284 -19.63 -17.79 -8.39
N LEU A 285 -20.11 -16.69 -7.82
CA LEU A 285 -21.23 -16.68 -6.87
C LEU A 285 -22.54 -17.17 -7.51
N ALA A 286 -22.83 -16.74 -8.74
CA ALA A 286 -24.01 -17.17 -9.48
C ALA A 286 -23.95 -18.66 -9.85
N ALA A 287 -22.77 -19.19 -10.17
CA ALA A 287 -22.58 -20.61 -10.42
C ALA A 287 -22.82 -21.46 -9.17
N GLU A 288 -22.39 -21.00 -7.98
CA GLU A 288 -22.68 -21.67 -6.70
C GLU A 288 -24.18 -21.71 -6.38
N GLU A 289 -24.90 -20.58 -6.52
CA GLU A 289 -26.34 -20.52 -6.27
C GLU A 289 -27.14 -21.46 -7.19
N SER A 290 -26.67 -21.66 -8.43
CA SER A 290 -27.32 -22.57 -9.40
C SER A 290 -27.10 -24.07 -9.11
N LEU A 291 -26.13 -24.42 -8.25
CA LEU A 291 -25.84 -25.80 -7.85
C LEU A 291 -26.57 -26.19 -6.56
N GLU A 292 -27.07 -25.22 -5.79
CA GLU A 292 -27.83 -25.43 -4.56
C GLU A 292 -29.37 -25.39 -4.77
N SER A 293 -29.84 -25.12 -6.00
CA SER A 293 -31.26 -25.11 -6.40
C SER A 293 -31.66 -26.37 -7.17
#